data_AF-A0AAW6NIV1-F1
#
_entry.id   AF-A0AAW6NIV1-F1
#
_cell.length_a   1.000
_cell.length_b   1.000
_cell.length_c   1.000
_cell.angle_alpha   90.00
_cell.angle_beta   90.00
_cell.angle_gamma   90.00
#
_symmetry.space_group_name_H-M   'P 1'
#
loop_
_entity.id
_entity.type
_entity.pdbx_description
1 polymer ?
#
loop_
_entity_poly.entity_id
_entity_poly.type
_entity_poly.pdbx_seq_one_letter_code
_entity_poly.pdbx_strand_id
1 'polypeptide(L)'
;GEALLETLAERQFPVGEIYALARTDSAGEQLRFGGKSLMVQDAAAFDWTQAQLAFFAAGAQATASYIEEATNSGCLVIDLSGLFSLEPDVPLVVPDVNPFVVADYRNRNI
;
A
#
# COMPACT_ATOMS: atom_id res chain seq x y z
N GLY A 1 7.60 -6.12 -2.45
CA GLY A 1 6.21 -6.44 -2.05
C GLY A 1 6.04 -7.85 -1.50
N GLU A 2 6.78 -8.85 -2.01
CA GLU A 2 6.57 -10.27 -1.65
C GLU A 2 6.59 -10.55 -0.15
N ALA A 3 7.60 -10.08 0.58
CA ALA A 3 7.68 -10.27 2.04
C ALA A 3 6.46 -9.74 2.81
N LEU A 4 5.81 -8.67 2.30
CA LEU A 4 4.57 -8.16 2.88
C LEU A 4 3.41 -9.14 2.63
N LEU A 5 3.27 -9.65 1.40
CA LEU A 5 2.25 -10.65 1.06
C LEU A 5 2.42 -11.93 1.89
N GLU A 6 3.66 -12.39 2.06
CA GLU A 6 3.99 -13.53 2.92
C GLU A 6 3.58 -13.27 4.36
N THR A 7 3.98 -12.13 4.93
CA THR A 7 3.64 -11.76 6.32
C THR A 7 2.13 -11.67 6.52
N LEU A 8 1.39 -11.07 5.59
CA LEU A 8 -0.07 -10.97 5.64
C LEU A 8 -0.73 -12.37 5.59
N ALA A 9 -0.19 -13.27 4.76
CA ALA A 9 -0.69 -14.64 4.65
C ALA A 9 -0.39 -15.46 5.93
N GLU A 10 0.83 -15.37 6.47
CA GLU A 10 1.24 -16.05 7.70
C GLU A 10 0.40 -15.60 8.91
N ARG A 11 0.12 -14.30 9.01
CA ARG A 11 -0.71 -13.72 10.07
C ARG A 11 -2.20 -13.92 9.86
N GLN A 12 -2.61 -14.56 8.76
CA GLN A 12 -4.00 -14.73 8.37
C GLN A 12 -4.76 -13.38 8.41
N PHE A 13 -4.12 -12.32 7.92
CA PHE A 13 -4.69 -10.98 7.98
C PHE A 13 -6.02 -10.96 7.22
N PRO A 14 -7.10 -10.43 7.83
CA PRO A 14 -8.42 -10.50 7.23
C PRO A 14 -8.51 -9.59 6.01
N VAL A 15 -8.37 -10.18 4.83
CA VAL A 15 -8.54 -9.51 3.52
C VAL A 15 -9.74 -10.11 2.80
N GLY A 16 -10.51 -9.25 2.11
CA GLY A 16 -11.52 -9.69 1.15
C GLY A 16 -10.85 -10.02 -0.18
N GLU A 17 -10.37 -8.99 -0.85
CA GLU A 17 -9.65 -9.06 -2.14
C GLU A 17 -8.23 -8.48 -1.99
N ILE A 18 -7.27 -9.04 -2.73
CA ILE A 18 -5.90 -8.52 -2.81
C ILE A 18 -5.57 -8.21 -4.26
N TYR A 19 -5.05 -7.00 -4.47
CA TYR A 19 -4.53 -6.52 -5.74
C TYR A 19 -3.01 -6.36 -5.61
N ALA A 20 -2.26 -7.07 -6.46
CA ALA A 20 -0.81 -6.86 -6.58
C ALA A 20 -0.58 -5.87 -7.72
N LEU A 21 0.05 -4.73 -7.42
CA LEU A 21 0.30 -3.66 -8.38
C LEU A 21 1.79 -3.45 -8.55
N ALA A 22 2.21 -3.19 -9.79
CA ALA A 22 3.57 -2.78 -10.11
C ALA A 22 3.56 -1.70 -11.19
N ARG A 23 4.72 -1.08 -11.42
CA ARG A 23 4.92 -0.27 -12.62
C ARG A 23 5.10 -1.21 -13.83
N THR A 24 4.84 -0.66 -15.00
CA THR A 24 4.67 -1.30 -16.33
C THR A 24 5.66 -2.40 -16.70
N ASP A 25 6.84 -2.46 -16.08
CA ASP A 25 7.89 -3.46 -16.32
C ASP A 25 7.64 -4.82 -15.64
N SER A 26 6.88 -4.87 -14.53
CA SER A 26 6.56 -6.11 -13.81
C SER A 26 5.08 -6.53 -13.91
N ALA A 27 4.28 -5.80 -14.70
CA ALA A 27 2.88 -6.16 -14.94
C ALA A 27 2.79 -7.50 -15.70
N GLY A 28 1.96 -8.42 -15.20
CA GLY A 28 1.79 -9.77 -15.75
C GLY A 28 2.58 -10.87 -15.02
N GLU A 29 3.46 -10.52 -14.09
CA GLU A 29 4.07 -11.50 -13.18
C GLU A 29 3.01 -12.16 -12.28
N GLN A 30 3.34 -13.34 -11.75
CA GLN A 30 2.47 -14.05 -10.81
C GLN A 30 3.12 -14.13 -9.44
N LEU A 31 2.42 -13.62 -8.43
CA LEU A 31 2.77 -13.74 -7.02
C LEU A 31 1.87 -14.75 -6.33
N ARG A 32 2.29 -15.25 -5.17
CA ARG A 32 1.46 -16.18 -4.37
C ARG A 32 0.98 -15.49 -3.10
N PHE A 33 -0.29 -15.69 -2.77
CA PHE A 33 -0.88 -15.22 -1.52
C PHE A 33 -1.90 -16.24 -1.03
N GLY A 34 -1.72 -16.76 0.19
CA GLY A 34 -2.66 -17.71 0.79
C GLY A 34 -2.94 -18.95 -0.07
N GLY A 35 -1.93 -19.46 -0.78
CA GLY A 35 -2.06 -20.59 -1.70
C GLY A 35 -2.70 -20.27 -3.07
N LYS A 36 -3.18 -19.04 -3.27
CA LYS A 36 -3.71 -18.55 -4.55
C LYS A 36 -2.61 -17.85 -5.36
N SER A 37 -2.78 -17.83 -6.68
CA SER A 37 -1.94 -17.04 -7.58
C SER A 37 -2.59 -15.68 -7.82
N LEU A 38 -1.79 -14.63 -7.73
CA LEU A 38 -2.19 -13.24 -7.98
C LEU A 38 -1.46 -12.75 -9.22
N MET A 39 -2.21 -12.24 -10.20
CA MET A 39 -1.61 -11.56 -11.35
C MET A 39 -1.28 -10.12 -10.96
N VAL A 40 -0.03 -9.72 -11.21
CA VAL A 40 0.40 -8.34 -11.02
C VAL A 40 -0.23 -7.46 -12.09
N GLN A 41 -0.92 -6.40 -11.68
CA GLN A 41 -1.57 -5.43 -12.56
C GLN A 41 -0.74 -4.15 -12.66
N ASP A 42 -0.91 -3.38 -13.74
CA ASP A 42 -0.28 -2.07 -13.87
C ASP A 42 -0.99 -1.06 -12.95
N ALA A 43 -0.24 -0.46 -12.03
CA ALA A 43 -0.76 0.53 -11.10
C ALA A 43 -1.32 1.77 -11.81
N ALA A 44 -0.81 2.12 -13.00
CA ALA A 44 -1.31 3.25 -13.79
C ALA A 44 -2.68 3.02 -14.43
N ALA A 45 -3.10 1.76 -14.57
CA ALA A 45 -4.40 1.38 -15.11
C ALA A 45 -5.35 0.87 -14.02
N PHE A 46 -4.91 0.87 -12.76
CA PHE A 46 -5.68 0.36 -11.65
C PHE A 46 -6.74 1.37 -11.20
N ASP A 47 -7.95 0.86 -10.94
CA ASP A 47 -9.03 1.65 -10.35
C ASP A 47 -8.90 1.60 -8.81
N TRP A 48 -8.33 2.68 -8.25
CA TRP A 48 -8.06 2.82 -6.83
C TRP A 48 -9.31 2.78 -5.94
N THR A 49 -10.52 2.96 -6.50
CA THR A 49 -11.77 2.84 -5.74
C THR A 49 -12.07 1.41 -5.30
N GLN A 50 -11.41 0.41 -5.90
CA GLN A 50 -11.57 -1.01 -5.55
C GLN A 50 -10.86 -1.40 -4.24
N ALA A 51 -9.96 -0.56 -3.73
CA ALA A 51 -9.18 -0.85 -2.54
C ALA A 51 -9.49 0.14 -1.40
N GLN A 52 -9.47 -0.36 -0.17
CA GLN A 52 -9.62 0.46 1.05
C GLN A 52 -8.28 0.77 1.71
N LEU A 53 -7.31 -0.11 1.54
CA LEU A 53 -5.97 -0.05 2.14
C LEU A 53 -4.94 -0.39 1.06
N ALA A 54 -3.92 0.45 0.92
CA ALA A 54 -2.84 0.24 -0.05
C ALA A 54 -1.48 0.35 0.64
N PHE A 55 -0.65 -0.68 0.49
CA PHE A 55 0.73 -0.66 0.96
C PHE A 55 1.66 -0.26 -0.16
N PHE A 56 2.34 0.87 -0.01
CA PHE A 56 3.27 1.39 -0.98
C PHE A 56 4.68 0.89 -0.65
N ALA A 57 5.03 -0.25 -1.24
CA ALA A 57 6.32 -0.94 -1.08
C ALA A 57 7.17 -0.92 -2.36
N ALA A 58 7.09 0.18 -3.13
CA ALA A 58 7.70 0.33 -4.46
C ALA A 58 8.70 1.51 -4.56
N GLY A 59 9.03 2.14 -3.43
CA GLY A 59 9.97 3.26 -3.35
C GLY A 59 9.37 4.62 -3.70
N ALA A 60 10.12 5.68 -3.40
CA ALA A 60 9.61 7.06 -3.39
C ALA A 60 9.09 7.53 -4.76
N GLN A 61 9.69 7.07 -5.86
CA GLN A 61 9.24 7.46 -7.20
C GLN A 61 7.85 6.91 -7.53
N ALA A 62 7.56 5.65 -7.16
CA ALA A 62 6.23 5.08 -7.34
C ALA A 62 5.23 5.75 -6.39
N THR A 63 5.61 6.00 -5.14
CA THR A 63 4.79 6.75 -4.18
C THR A 63 4.41 8.11 -4.72
N ALA A 64 5.37 8.91 -5.18
CA ALA A 64 5.10 10.22 -5.78
C ALA A 64 4.16 10.17 -6.99
N SER A 65 4.12 9.04 -7.72
CA SER A 65 3.31 8.91 -8.94
C SER A 65 1.84 8.61 -8.64
N TYR A 66 1.53 7.86 -7.58
CA TYR A 66 0.20 7.28 -7.38
C TYR A 66 -0.47 7.67 -6.05
N ILE A 67 0.26 8.25 -5.10
CA ILE A 67 -0.28 8.48 -3.75
C ILE A 67 -1.46 9.44 -3.76
N GLU A 68 -1.44 10.50 -4.57
CA GLU A 68 -2.56 11.43 -4.67
C GLU A 68 -3.80 10.75 -5.26
N GLU A 69 -3.64 9.94 -6.30
CA GLU A 69 -4.75 9.23 -6.93
C GLU A 69 -5.38 8.21 -5.97
N ALA A 70 -4.55 7.43 -5.27
CA ALA A 70 -4.99 6.46 -4.27
C ALA A 70 -5.75 7.13 -3.11
N THR A 71 -5.15 8.15 -2.50
CA THR A 71 -5.74 8.84 -1.34
C THR A 71 -7.01 9.61 -1.69
N ASN A 72 -7.05 10.26 -2.86
CA ASN A 72 -8.26 10.95 -3.35
C ASN A 72 -9.38 9.98 -3.71
N SER A 73 -9.06 8.73 -4.05
CA SER A 73 -10.05 7.65 -4.27
C SER A 73 -10.58 7.05 -2.97
N GLY A 74 -10.12 7.53 -1.81
CA GLY A 74 -10.53 7.06 -0.48
C GLY A 74 -9.71 5.91 0.07
N CYS A 75 -8.61 5.55 -0.60
CA CYS A 75 -7.69 4.51 -0.13
C CYS A 75 -6.84 5.05 1.02
N LEU A 76 -6.77 4.32 2.13
CA LEU A 76 -5.75 4.56 3.16
C LEU A 76 -4.42 4.00 2.67
N VAL A 77 -3.41 4.85 2.55
CA VAL A 77 -2.07 4.48 2.08
C VAL A 77 -1.15 4.28 3.27
N ILE A 78 -0.38 3.18 3.28
CA ILE A 78 0.75 2.98 4.17
C ILE A 78 2.02 3.07 3.31
N ASP A 79 2.73 4.19 3.39
CA ASP A 79 3.97 4.41 2.64
C ASP A 79 5.19 3.85 3.37
N LEU A 80 5.89 2.92 2.73
CA LEU A 80 7.15 2.37 3.23
C LEU A 80 8.37 3.05 2.60
N SER A 81 8.17 4.01 1.68
CA SER A 81 9.27 4.75 1.05
C SER A 81 9.81 5.89 1.91
N GLY A 82 8.99 6.41 2.82
CA GLY A 82 9.33 7.54 3.68
C GLY A 82 9.30 8.89 2.96
N LEU A 83 8.63 8.98 1.81
CA LEU A 83 8.55 10.22 1.02
C LEU A 83 7.88 11.36 1.81
N PHE A 84 6.94 11.02 2.69
CA PHE A 84 6.18 11.98 3.50
C PHE A 84 6.62 12.03 4.97
N SER A 85 7.71 11.37 5.36
CA SER A 85 8.11 11.23 6.77
C SER A 85 8.40 12.54 7.51
N LEU A 86 8.64 13.63 6.78
CA LEU A 86 8.91 14.96 7.33
C LEU A 86 7.70 15.89 7.26
N GLU A 87 6.61 15.46 6.61
CA GLU A 87 5.40 16.26 6.47
C GLU A 87 4.61 16.24 7.79
N PRO A 88 4.32 17.40 8.38
CA PRO A 88 3.72 17.47 9.72
C PRO A 88 2.27 16.97 9.77
N ASP A 89 1.60 16.86 8.63
CA ASP A 89 0.24 16.36 8.48
C ASP A 89 0.17 14.85 8.17
N VAL A 90 1.32 14.16 8.13
CA VAL A 90 1.42 12.71 7.90
C VAL A 90 2.07 12.02 9.12
N PRO A 91 1.40 11.07 9.78
CA PRO A 91 1.95 10.42 10.97
C PRO A 91 3.07 9.42 10.60
N LEU A 92 4.27 9.65 11.14
CA LEU A 92 5.33 8.65 11.10
C LEU A 92 5.11 7.60 12.20
N VAL A 93 4.61 6.42 11.83
CA VAL A 93 4.21 5.37 12.79
C VAL A 93 5.29 4.30 12.96
N VAL A 94 5.67 4.05 14.20
CA VAL A 94 6.43 2.88 14.67
C VAL A 94 5.55 2.15 15.69
N PRO A 95 4.98 0.97 15.36
CA PRO A 95 3.92 0.34 16.15
C PRO A 95 4.22 0.16 17.65
N ASP A 96 5.46 -0.15 18.01
CA ASP A 96 5.86 -0.39 19.40
C ASP A 96 6.28 0.88 20.16
N VAL A 97 6.40 2.03 19.48
CA VAL A 97 6.91 3.28 20.06
C VAL A 97 5.82 4.34 20.13
N ASN A 98 5.06 4.55 19.05
CA ASN A 98 4.07 5.62 18.95
C ASN A 98 2.77 5.19 18.23
N PRO A 99 2.12 4.09 18.63
CA PRO A 99 0.90 3.60 17.96
C PRO A 99 -0.26 4.61 17.99
N PHE A 100 -0.27 5.51 18.96
CA PHE A 100 -1.33 6.50 19.15
C PHE A 100 -1.42 7.55 18.03
N VAL A 101 -0.32 7.81 17.30
CA VAL A 101 -0.33 8.79 16.20
C VAL A 101 -1.04 8.28 14.95
N VAL A 102 -1.33 6.97 14.87
CA VAL A 102 -1.98 6.39 13.69
C VAL A 102 -3.31 7.07 13.40
N ALA A 103 -4.05 7.52 14.41
CA ALA A 103 -5.35 8.18 14.22
C ALA A 103 -5.29 9.47 13.38
N ASP A 104 -4.11 10.07 13.25
CA ASP A 104 -3.89 11.32 12.53
C ASP A 104 -3.77 11.13 11.00
N TYR A 105 -3.80 9.88 10.49
CA TYR A 105 -3.73 9.57 9.05
C TYR A 105 -4.79 10.31 8.24
N ARG A 106 -5.94 10.64 8.87
CA ARG A 106 -7.13 11.19 8.23
C ARG A 106 -6.91 12.54 7.54
N ASN A 107 -5.83 13.25 7.88
CA ASN A 107 -5.49 14.52 7.24
C ASN A 107 -5.16 14.34 5.76
N ARG A 108 -4.52 13.22 5.41
CA ARG A 108 -4.00 12.94 4.05
C ARG A 108 -4.36 11.56 3.51
N ASN A 109 -4.98 10.69 4.32
CA ASN A 109 -5.12 9.25 4.09
C ASN A 109 -3.76 8.54 3.88
N ILE A 110 -2.70 9.01 4.55
CA ILE A 110 -1.33 8.46 4.51
C ILE A 110 -0.88 8.20 5.95
#